data_AF-A0A7V5KWR8-F1
#
_entry.id   AF-A0A7V5KWR8-F1
#
_cell.length_a   1.000
_cell.length_b   1.000
_cell.length_c   1.000
_cell.angle_alpha   90.00
_cell.angle_beta   90.00
_cell.angle_gamma   90.00
#
_symmetry.space_group_name_H-M   'P 1'
#
loop_
_entity.id
_entity.type
_entity.pdbx_description
1 polymer ?
#
loop_
_entity_poly.entity_id
_entity_poly.type
_entity_poly.pdbx_seq_one_letter_code
_entity_poly.pdbx_strand_id
1 'polypeptide(L)' 'HNCLEVTIVKGKAAQVQNLAGRLIALRGVKDGSLTMSSTGGRLQ' A
#
# COMPACT_ATOMS: atom_id res chain seq x y z
N HIS A 1 15.06 -10.72 14.60
CA HIS A 1 13.80 -11.31 14.11
C HIS A 1 13.25 -10.44 12.99
N ASN A 2 12.56 -11.04 12.02
CA ASN A 2 11.92 -10.32 10.92
C ASN A 2 10.41 -10.56 11.02
N CYS A 3 9.62 -9.56 10.64
CA CYS A 3 8.18 -9.65 10.54
C CYS A 3 7.77 -9.40 9.09
N LEU A 4 6.62 -9.95 8.71
CA LEU A 4 5.95 -9.67 7.45
C LEU A 4 4.55 -9.15 7.79
N GLU A 5 4.14 -8.06 7.16
CA GLU A 5 2.83 -7.43 7.35
C GLU A 5 2.19 -7.14 6.01
N VAL A 6 0.86 -7.26 5.93
CA VAL A 6 0.06 -6.91 4.75
C VAL A 6 -1.08 -6.01 5.19
N THR A 7 -1.12 -4.79 4.65
CA THR A 7 -2.19 -3.81 4.92
C THR A 7 -3.10 -3.66 3.71
N ILE A 8 -4.39 -3.98 3.86
CA ILE A 8 -5.39 -3.82 2.79
C ILE A 8 -6.11 -2.49 2.96
N VAL A 9 -6.11 -1.67 1.91
CA VAL A 9 -6.76 -0.33 1.91
C VAL A 9 -7.54 -0.09 0.61
N LYS A 10 -8.57 0.75 0.69
CA LYS A 10 -9.36 1.24 -0.45
C LYS A 10 -9.49 2.75 -0.36
N GLY A 11 -9.23 3.47 -1.45
CA GLY A 11 -9.34 4.92 -1.46
C GLY A 11 -8.95 5.52 -2.81
N LYS A 12 -8.81 6.85 -2.85
CA LYS A 12 -8.28 7.54 -4.03
C LYS A 12 -6.83 7.10 -4.26
N ALA A 13 -6.45 6.84 -5.51
CA ALA A 13 -5.12 6.34 -5.87
C ALA A 13 -3.98 7.18 -5.25
N ALA A 14 -4.08 8.52 -5.33
CA ALA A 14 -3.09 9.42 -4.75
C ALA A 14 -2.95 9.29 -3.21
N GLN A 15 -4.06 9.06 -2.51
CA GLN A 15 -4.05 8.89 -1.04
C GLN A 15 -3.43 7.54 -0.65
N VAL A 16 -3.72 6.48 -1.41
CA VAL A 16 -3.14 5.14 -1.21
C VAL A 16 -1.62 5.17 -1.45
N GLN A 17 -1.17 5.81 -2.54
CA GLN A 17 0.25 5.99 -2.83
C GLN A 17 0.96 6.79 -1.73
N ASN A 18 0.37 7.90 -1.27
CA ASN A 18 0.95 8.69 -0.19
C ASN A 18 1.03 7.91 1.14
N LEU A 19 -0.02 7.15 1.48
CA LEU A 19 -0.02 6.30 2.67
C LEU A 19 1.09 5.24 2.60
N ALA A 20 1.19 4.50 1.49
CA ALA A 20 2.21 3.49 1.30
C ALA A 20 3.62 4.09 1.38
N GLY A 21 3.85 5.23 0.75
CA GLY A 21 5.15 5.93 0.81
C GLY A 21 5.54 6.30 2.23
N ARG A 22 4.60 6.78 3.05
CA ARG A 22 4.86 7.08 4.47
C ARG A 22 5.18 5.84 5.29
N LEU A 23 4.46 4.74 5.08
CA LEU A 23 4.68 3.48 5.82
C LEU A 23 6.03 2.87 5.47
N ILE A 24 6.37 2.79 4.18
CA ILE A 24 7.65 2.25 3.70
C ILE A 24 8.83 3.09 4.20
N ALA A 25 8.65 4.41 4.32
CA ALA A 25 9.69 5.32 4.82
C ALA A 25 9.89 5.30 6.35
N LEU A 26 9.09 4.53 7.11
CA LEU A 26 9.25 4.44 8.56
C LEU A 26 10.59 3.78 8.92
N ARG A 27 11.31 4.39 9.87
CA ARG A 27 12.56 3.84 10.40
C ARG A 27 12.34 2.41 10.91
N GLY A 28 13.07 1.45 10.35
CA GLY A 28 13.01 0.04 10.74
C GLY A 28 12.24 -0.85 9.78
N VAL A 29 11.51 -0.28 8.81
CA VAL A 29 10.99 -1.03 7.66
C VAL A 29 12.17 -1.39 6.76
N LYS A 30 12.39 -2.70 6.57
CA LYS A 30 13.53 -3.23 5.81
C LYS A 30 13.26 -3.29 4.31
N ASP A 31 12.04 -3.63 3.94
CA ASP A 31 11.55 -3.71 2.57
C ASP A 31 10.02 -3.50 2.57
N GLY A 32 9.50 -2.95 1.48
CA GLY A 32 8.06 -2.73 1.33
C GLY A 32 7.69 -2.28 -0.07
N SER A 33 6.51 -2.72 -0.54
CA SER A 33 6.00 -2.42 -1.87
C SER A 33 4.50 -2.12 -1.86
N LEU A 34 4.03 -1.43 -2.89
CA LEU A 34 2.62 -1.12 -3.10
C LEU A 34 2.12 -1.84 -4.36
N THR A 35 1.13 -2.71 -4.19
CA THR A 35 0.35 -3.29 -5.29
C THR A 35 -1.05 -2.69 -5.27
N MET A 36 -1.48 -2.08 -6.37
CA MET A 36 -2.81 -1.48 -6.52
C MET A 36 -3.62 -2.18 -7.59
N SER A 37 -4.93 -2.25 -7.38
CA SER A 37 -5.91 -2.69 -8.39
C SER A 37 -7.15 -1.81 -8.32
N SER A 38 -7.95 -1.81 -9.39
CA SER A 38 -9.28 -1.20 -9.40
C SER A 38 -10.32 -2.16 -8.84
N THR A 39 -11.50 -1.66 -8.45
CA THR A 39 -12.60 -2.53 -8.02
C THR A 39 -13.31 -3.24 -9.18
N GLY A 40 -12.86 -3.07 -10.44
CA GLY A 40 -13.49 -3.66 -11.62
C GLY A 40 -14.86 -3.06 -12.00
N GLY A 41 -15.49 -2.25 -11.15
CA GLY A 41 -16.85 -1.72 -11.38
C GLY A 41 -17.02 -0.75 -12.56
N ARG A 42 -15.94 -0.33 -13.22
CA ARG A 42 -15.95 0.46 -14.48
C ARG A 42 -15.43 -0.32 -15.69
N LEU A 43 -15.08 -1.59 -15.50
CA LEU A 43 -14.54 -2.49 -16.52
C LEU A 43 -15.54 -3.60 -16.88
N GLN A 44 -16.82 -3.40 -16.57
CA GLN A 44 -17.94 -4.25 -16.98
C GLN A 44 -18.64 -3.64 -18.18
#